data_AF-A0A7V3M2V8-F1
#
_entry.id   AF-A0A7V3M2V8-F1
#
_cell.length_a   1.000
_cell.length_b   1.000
_cell.length_c   1.000
_cell.angle_alpha   90.00
_cell.angle_beta   90.00
_cell.angle_gamma   90.00
#
_symmetry.space_group_name_H-M   'P 1'
#
loop_
_entity.id
_entity.type
_entity.pdbx_description
1 polymer ?
#
loop_
_entity_poly.entity_id
_entity_poly.type
_entity_poly.pdbx_seq_one_letter_code
_entity_poly.pdbx_strand_id
1 'polypeptide(L)'
;MERLPLAAAAGRILAEPALAVLAVPPRDCAALDGFALRAADAAGAGPDRPARLPVVAGVLTAGRAPVPPLAPGQAVRIMTGAPLPAGADAVI
;
A
#
# COMPACT_ATOMS: atom_id res chain seq x y z
N MET A 1 -1.35 21.79 34.36
CA MET A 1 -1.05 21.08 33.11
C MET A 1 0.43 20.77 33.09
N GLU A 2 0.83 19.57 32.69
CA GLU A 2 2.24 19.16 32.58
C GLU A 2 2.47 18.44 31.25
N ARG A 3 3.72 18.44 30.75
CA ARG A 3 4.13 17.66 29.58
C ARG A 3 5.03 16.52 30.04
N LEU A 4 4.74 15.31 29.59
CA LEU A 4 5.46 14.10 29.96
C LEU A 4 5.85 13.31 28.70
N PRO A 5 6.97 12.56 28.73
CA PRO A 5 7.25 11.56 27.72
C PRO A 5 6.12 10.53 27.64
N LEU A 6 5.84 10.00 26.45
CA LEU A 6 4.76 9.01 26.24
C LEU A 6 4.90 7.78 27.16
N ALA A 7 6.13 7.35 27.44
CA ALA A 7 6.42 6.24 28.33
C ALA A 7 5.97 6.46 29.80
N ALA A 8 5.81 7.72 30.24
CA ALA A 8 5.35 8.09 31.57
C ALA A 8 3.88 8.55 31.60
N ALA A 9 3.20 8.52 30.45
CA ALA A 9 1.82 9.01 30.31
C ALA A 9 0.75 7.96 30.66
N ALA A 10 1.14 6.69 30.86
CA ALA A 10 0.22 5.63 31.25
C ALA A 10 -0.53 5.97 32.56
N GLY A 11 -1.86 5.83 32.55
CA GLY A 11 -2.72 6.16 33.70
C GLY A 11 -3.00 7.65 33.91
N ARG A 12 -2.48 8.54 33.05
CA ARG A 12 -2.79 9.97 33.06
C ARG A 12 -4.05 10.25 32.23
N ILE A 13 -4.61 11.44 32.41
CA ILE A 13 -5.74 11.96 31.62
C ILE A 13 -5.20 13.01 30.64
N LEU A 14 -5.59 12.91 29.36
CA LEU A 14 -5.24 13.92 28.37
C LEU A 14 -5.83 15.28 28.76
N ALA A 15 -4.99 16.32 28.72
CA ALA A 15 -5.42 17.68 29.01
C ALA A 15 -6.20 18.32 27.84
N GLU A 16 -5.98 17.84 26.62
CA GLU A 16 -6.61 18.30 25.39
C GLU A 16 -6.70 17.15 24.36
N PRO A 17 -7.54 17.26 23.32
CA PRO A 17 -7.64 16.24 22.27
C PRO A 17 -6.30 16.01 21.54
N ALA A 18 -5.94 14.74 21.33
CA ALA A 18 -4.79 14.37 20.50
C ALA A 18 -5.24 14.20 19.04
N LEU A 19 -4.98 15.21 18.21
CA LEU A 19 -5.33 15.19 16.78
C LEU A 19 -4.18 14.58 15.95
N ALA A 20 -4.54 13.78 14.94
CA ALA A 20 -3.56 13.24 14.00
C ALA A 20 -2.96 14.37 13.15
N VAL A 21 -1.63 14.42 13.08
CA VAL A 21 -0.88 15.42 12.30
C VAL A 21 -0.50 14.92 10.91
N LEU A 22 -0.69 13.62 10.63
CA LEU A 22 -0.31 12.95 9.39
C LEU A 22 -1.29 11.82 9.06
N ALA A 23 -1.42 11.48 7.78
CA ALA A 23 -2.13 10.28 7.34
C ALA A 23 -1.31 9.02 7.68
N VAL A 24 -2.00 7.97 8.12
CA VAL A 24 -1.42 6.66 8.38
C VAL A 24 -2.34 5.60 7.75
N PRO A 25 -1.89 4.88 6.68
CA PRO A 25 -0.59 5.02 6.03
C PRO A 25 -0.45 6.35 5.26
N PRO A 26 0.78 6.84 5.02
CA PRO A 26 1.00 8.12 4.32
C PRO A 26 0.78 8.03 2.80
N ARG A 27 0.70 6.81 2.24
CA ARG A 27 0.51 6.50 0.83
C ARG A 27 -0.22 5.16 0.71
N ASP A 28 -0.84 4.92 -0.44
CA ASP A 28 -1.44 3.63 -0.76
C ASP A 28 -0.38 2.54 -0.70
N CYS A 29 -0.68 1.49 0.07
CA CYS A 29 0.19 0.34 0.25
C CYS A 29 -0.61 -0.96 0.11
N ALA A 30 0.09 -2.04 -0.25
CA ALA A 30 -0.54 -3.34 -0.41
C ALA A 30 -1.06 -3.85 0.93
N ALA A 31 -2.35 -4.17 0.99
CA ALA A 31 -2.98 -4.77 2.17
C ALA A 31 -2.67 -6.25 2.34
N LEU A 32 -2.18 -6.90 1.28
CA LEU A 32 -1.85 -8.32 1.22
C LEU A 32 -0.70 -8.58 0.24
N ASP A 33 -0.16 -9.79 0.28
CA ASP A 33 0.84 -10.27 -0.67
C ASP A 33 0.15 -10.70 -1.97
N GLY A 34 0.57 -10.13 -3.10
CA GLY A 34 -0.16 -10.31 -4.34
C GLY A 34 0.56 -9.76 -5.56
N PHE A 35 -0.23 -9.37 -6.55
CA PHE A 35 0.22 -8.66 -7.74
C PHE A 35 -0.45 -7.31 -7.83
N ALA A 36 0.34 -6.23 -7.89
CA ALA A 36 -0.16 -4.91 -8.19
C ALA A 36 -0.39 -4.79 -9.71
N LEU A 37 -1.57 -4.29 -10.07
CA LEU A 37 -2.00 -4.08 -11.45
C LEU A 37 -2.97 -2.90 -11.55
N ARG A 38 -3.39 -2.60 -12.78
CA ARG A 38 -4.59 -1.79 -13.04
C ARG A 38 -5.80 -2.70 -13.06
N ALA A 39 -6.84 -2.38 -12.28
CA ALA A 39 -8.10 -3.10 -12.29
C ALA A 39 -8.72 -3.17 -13.70
N ALA A 40 -8.56 -2.10 -14.48
CA ALA A 40 -9.02 -2.04 -15.87
C ALA A 40 -8.40 -3.13 -16.77
N ASP A 41 -7.16 -3.57 -16.49
CA ASP A 41 -6.48 -4.58 -17.29
C ASP A 41 -6.97 -6.01 -17.00
N ALA A 42 -7.69 -6.20 -15.90
CA ALA A 42 -8.38 -7.44 -15.53
C ALA A 42 -9.90 -7.33 -15.69
N ALA A 43 -10.42 -6.24 -16.26
CA ALA A 43 -11.85 -6.03 -16.40
C ALA A 43 -12.50 -7.09 -17.31
N GLY A 44 -13.53 -7.75 -16.79
CA GLY A 44 -14.21 -8.85 -17.51
C GLY A 44 -13.37 -10.12 -17.65
N ALA A 45 -12.30 -10.27 -16.86
CA ALA A 45 -11.61 -11.54 -16.72
C ALA A 45 -12.50 -12.54 -15.95
N GLY A 46 -12.46 -13.80 -16.37
CA GLY A 46 -13.19 -14.90 -15.72
C GLY A 46 -12.55 -16.25 -16.04
N PRO A 47 -13.10 -17.37 -15.52
CA PRO A 47 -12.53 -18.70 -15.71
C PRO A 47 -12.30 -19.08 -17.18
N ASP A 48 -13.26 -18.75 -18.06
CA ASP A 48 -13.19 -19.06 -19.48
C ASP A 48 -12.44 -18.00 -20.32
N ARG A 49 -12.20 -16.81 -19.74
CA ARG A 49 -11.53 -15.69 -20.39
C ARG A 49 -10.57 -14.99 -19.43
N PRO A 50 -9.44 -15.61 -19.06
CA PRO A 50 -8.50 -15.04 -18.10
C PRO A 50 -7.75 -13.84 -18.70
N ALA A 51 -7.51 -12.81 -17.90
CA ALA A 51 -6.54 -11.78 -18.23
C ALA A 51 -5.11 -12.33 -18.04
N ARG A 52 -4.22 -12.03 -18.99
CA ARG A 52 -2.81 -12.40 -18.93
C ARG A 52 -1.95 -11.15 -18.97
N LEU A 53 -1.25 -10.89 -17.87
CA LEU A 53 -0.44 -9.69 -17.68
C LEU A 53 1.01 -10.12 -17.44
N PRO A 54 1.99 -9.65 -18.23
CA PRO A 54 3.40 -9.86 -17.92
C PRO A 54 3.78 -9.23 -16.58
N VAL A 55 4.56 -9.98 -15.78
CA VAL A 55 5.16 -9.49 -14.55
C VAL A 55 6.50 -8.85 -14.89
N VAL A 56 6.60 -7.53 -14.82
CA VAL A 56 7.68 -6.76 -15.49
C VAL A 56 8.84 -6.34 -14.58
N ALA A 57 8.76 -6.64 -13.29
CA ALA A 57 9.77 -6.25 -12.31
C ALA A 57 9.96 -7.32 -11.23
N GLY A 58 11.02 -7.16 -10.44
CA GLY A 58 11.22 -7.93 -9.22
C GLY A 58 10.16 -7.62 -8.16
N VAL A 59 10.28 -8.28 -7.00
CA VAL A 59 9.31 -8.13 -5.91
C VAL A 59 9.45 -6.77 -5.22
N LEU A 60 8.32 -6.08 -5.04
CA LEU A 60 8.20 -4.88 -4.22
C LEU A 60 7.96 -5.25 -2.76
N THR A 61 8.78 -4.71 -1.86
CA THR A 61 8.73 -4.99 -0.42
C THR A 61 8.61 -3.70 0.38
N ALA A 62 8.08 -3.77 1.59
CA ALA A 62 8.06 -2.63 2.52
C ALA A 62 9.47 -2.06 2.73
N GLY A 63 9.55 -0.74 2.88
CA GLY A 63 10.82 -0.02 3.08
C GLY A 63 11.69 0.15 1.83
N ARG A 64 11.31 -0.41 0.67
CA ARG A 64 12.07 -0.29 -0.58
C ARG A 64 11.60 0.90 -1.43
N ALA A 65 12.54 1.74 -1.85
CA ALA A 65 12.32 2.83 -2.80
C ALA A 65 13.55 2.98 -3.73
N PRO A 66 13.38 3.48 -4.98
CA PRO A 66 12.14 3.87 -5.64
C PRO A 66 11.38 2.66 -6.24
N VAL A 67 10.06 2.81 -6.34
CA VAL A 67 9.18 1.86 -7.03
C VAL A 67 8.96 2.34 -8.46
N PRO A 68 9.35 1.58 -9.50
CA PRO A 68 9.12 1.98 -10.88
C PRO A 68 7.61 2.05 -11.21
N PRO A 69 7.18 2.96 -12.10
CA PRO A 69 5.79 3.03 -12.53
C PRO A 69 5.38 1.77 -13.29
N LEU A 70 4.10 1.43 -13.22
CA LEU A 70 3.51 0.29 -13.90
C LEU A 70 2.77 0.77 -15.16
N ALA A 71 3.13 0.24 -16.34
CA ALA A 71 2.46 0.58 -17.59
C ALA A 71 1.14 -0.21 -17.74
N PRO A 72 0.18 0.26 -18.57
CA PRO A 72 -1.01 -0.52 -18.90
C PRO A 72 -0.66 -1.91 -19.47
N GLY A 73 -1.46 -2.90 -19.07
CA GLY A 73 -1.28 -4.31 -19.44
C GLY A 73 -0.14 -4.99 -18.68
N GLN A 74 0.35 -4.45 -17.56
CA GLN A 74 1.45 -5.03 -16.79
C GLN A 74 1.02 -5.32 -15.34
N ALA A 75 1.76 -6.23 -14.70
CA ALA A 75 1.66 -6.50 -13.29
C ALA A 75 3.05 -6.51 -12.61
N VAL A 76 3.08 -6.38 -11.29
CA VAL A 76 4.30 -6.58 -10.49
C VAL A 76 3.98 -7.31 -9.19
N ARG A 77 4.87 -8.23 -8.76
CA ARG A 77 4.72 -8.91 -7.48
C ARG A 77 4.96 -7.92 -6.34
N ILE A 78 4.06 -7.87 -5.36
CA ILE A 78 4.09 -6.93 -4.25
C ILE A 78 3.79 -7.63 -2.92
N MET A 79 4.51 -7.28 -1.87
CA MET A 79 4.29 -7.78 -0.51
C MET A 79 3.55 -6.76 0.35
N THR A 80 2.94 -7.23 1.43
CA THR A 80 2.18 -6.46 2.41
C THR A 80 2.98 -5.24 2.89
N GLY A 81 2.34 -4.07 2.91
CA GLY A 81 2.91 -2.81 3.33
C GLY A 81 3.85 -2.15 2.32
N ALA A 82 4.16 -2.79 1.18
CA ALA A 82 4.89 -2.14 0.11
C ALA A 82 4.03 -1.04 -0.55
N PRO A 83 4.62 0.10 -0.92
CA PRO A 83 3.89 1.16 -1.61
C PRO A 83 3.46 0.72 -3.00
N LEU A 84 2.25 1.11 -3.43
CA LEU A 84 1.79 0.82 -4.78
C LEU A 84 2.65 1.56 -5.82
N PRO A 85 3.03 0.91 -6.94
CA PRO A 85 3.67 1.60 -8.06
C PRO A 85 2.69 2.61 -8.67
N ALA A 86 3.21 3.73 -9.16
CA ALA A 86 2.38 4.67 -9.93
C ALA A 86 1.75 3.94 -11.12
N GLY A 87 0.44 4.08 -11.27
CA GLY A 87 -0.33 3.39 -12.31
C GLY A 87 -0.99 2.10 -11.85
N ALA A 88 -0.69 1.53 -10.68
CA ALA A 88 -1.51 0.48 -10.09
C ALA A 88 -2.61 1.06 -9.19
N ASP A 89 -3.77 0.42 -9.20
CA ASP A 89 -4.93 0.77 -8.36
C ASP A 89 -5.57 -0.46 -7.68
N ALA A 90 -5.03 -1.66 -7.92
CA ALA A 90 -5.51 -2.92 -7.35
C ALA A 90 -4.36 -3.86 -6.98
N VAL A 91 -4.62 -4.73 -6.00
CA VAL A 91 -3.79 -5.88 -5.65
C VAL A 91 -4.68 -7.13 -5.62
N ILE A 92 -4.24 -8.20 -6.29
CA ILE A 92 -4.91 -9.52 -6.30
C ILE A 92 -3.98 -10.64 -5.84
#